data_AF-A0A2N2RHK9-F1
#
_entry.id   AF-A0A2N2RHK9-F1
#
_cell.length_a   1.000
_cell.length_b   1.000
_cell.length_c   1.000
_cell.angle_alpha   90.00
_cell.angle_beta   90.00
_cell.angle_gamma   90.00
#
_symmetry.space_group_name_H-M   'P 1'
#
loop_
_entity.id
_entity.type
_entity.pdbx_description
1 polymer ?
#
loop_
_entity_poly.entity_id
_entity_poly.type
_entity_poly.pdbx_seq_one_letter_code
_entity_poly.pdbx_strand_id
1 'polypeptide(L)'
;MHSFNNRPGVAVRRPWGRVALALAVALVSLALQGCITTAVIIMSQIDLPPVCHSLSTPEQATLERCGGYKPGELLTKDVNIAFDSACPLTNFARNKATWNGLPELIALGADPALCSQAPLQAMAATQACPDFAALSPDVREAVRWLARNDPQSVSGPVLHMLTCPSARQAGLTPVVPEWLAAGLLAPDRADFSALSSIHPASLNDPWVDTLLVSGHAVRTAVAMDATGYERALATGDVATLRWWTQRAPELVHRVPAHSASHLPWVPLARIMTPTFTRDDAACEASARFLLTQGADPKAVLPEDRGQTVQDYTARVRPNFLALLAQDHMGLQRPSEATLLTPKARALMATAATPPPPAPAKAAAVAAPQTLRPVTSPAVPAQIARALHD
;
A
#
# COMPACT_ATOMS: atom_id res chain seq x y z
N MET A 1 52.64 36.03 -56.01
CA MET A 1 53.34 37.31 -56.21
C MET A 1 52.45 38.43 -55.69
N HIS A 2 52.97 39.23 -54.74
CA HIS A 2 52.57 40.60 -54.37
C HIS A 2 51.12 40.83 -53.83
N SER A 3 50.84 41.71 -52.88
CA SER A 3 51.63 42.62 -52.04
C SER A 3 50.70 43.18 -50.95
N PHE A 4 51.32 43.63 -49.85
CA PHE A 4 50.79 44.43 -48.74
C PHE A 4 49.90 45.62 -49.13
N ASN A 5 48.95 45.99 -48.25
CA ASN A 5 48.82 47.38 -47.83
C ASN A 5 48.25 47.55 -46.40
N ASN A 6 48.58 48.69 -45.81
CA ASN A 6 48.86 48.93 -44.40
C ASN A 6 48.03 50.14 -43.86
N ARG A 7 47.89 50.24 -42.51
CA ARG A 7 47.53 51.43 -41.66
C ARG A 7 46.04 51.85 -41.49
N PRO A 8 45.70 52.68 -40.46
CA PRO A 8 46.20 52.80 -39.08
C PRO A 8 45.07 52.86 -38.00
N GLY A 9 45.47 52.82 -36.72
CA GLY A 9 44.58 52.76 -35.54
C GLY A 9 43.91 54.06 -35.11
N VAL A 10 42.83 53.88 -34.33
CA VAL A 10 42.13 54.92 -33.57
C VAL A 10 42.07 54.48 -32.10
N ALA A 11 42.55 55.35 -31.21
CA ALA A 11 42.53 55.16 -29.77
C ALA A 11 41.12 55.37 -29.21
N VAL A 12 40.54 54.34 -28.56
CA VAL A 12 39.25 54.45 -27.86
C VAL A 12 39.50 54.62 -26.37
N ARG A 13 39.15 55.79 -25.84
CA ARG A 13 39.10 56.10 -24.41
C ARG A 13 38.05 55.23 -23.72
N ARG A 14 38.45 54.50 -22.68
CA ARG A 14 37.60 53.61 -21.87
C ARG A 14 36.69 54.42 -20.90
N PRO A 15 35.37 54.19 -20.86
CA PRO A 15 34.46 54.89 -19.96
C PRO A 15 34.25 54.11 -18.63
N TRP A 16 35.23 54.14 -17.73
CA TRP A 16 35.12 53.45 -16.43
C TRP A 16 34.22 54.18 -15.42
N GLY A 17 33.89 55.45 -15.65
CA GLY A 17 33.10 56.25 -14.69
C GLY A 17 31.62 55.85 -14.58
N ARG A 18 31.02 55.29 -15.63
CA ARG A 18 29.58 54.93 -15.62
C ARG A 18 29.31 53.53 -15.06
N VAL A 19 30.30 52.64 -15.09
CA VAL A 19 30.17 51.28 -14.55
C VAL A 19 30.28 51.27 -13.02
N ALA A 20 31.13 52.13 -12.45
CA ALA A 20 31.29 52.23 -11.00
C ALA A 20 30.04 52.79 -10.28
N LEU A 21 29.33 53.75 -10.90
CA LEU A 21 28.11 54.33 -10.32
C LEU A 21 26.93 53.34 -10.34
N ALA A 22 26.81 52.52 -11.40
CA ALA A 22 25.76 51.51 -11.50
C ALA A 22 25.94 50.35 -10.50
N LEU A 23 27.20 49.97 -10.20
CA LEU A 23 27.51 48.96 -9.19
C LEU A 23 27.24 49.45 -7.75
N ALA A 24 27.48 50.73 -7.47
CA ALA A 24 27.18 51.30 -6.15
C ALA A 24 25.67 51.38 -5.88
N VAL A 25 24.84 51.72 -6.88
CA VAL A 25 23.37 51.76 -6.74
C VAL A 25 22.78 50.34 -6.61
N ALA A 26 23.33 49.35 -7.32
CA ALA A 26 22.90 47.95 -7.18
C ALA A 26 23.22 47.37 -5.79
N LEU A 27 24.40 47.66 -5.24
CA LEU A 27 24.81 47.17 -3.91
C LEU A 27 23.99 47.81 -2.77
N VAL A 28 23.62 49.09 -2.88
CA VAL A 28 22.75 49.76 -1.90
C VAL A 28 21.31 49.23 -1.96
N SER A 29 20.82 48.88 -3.15
CA SER A 29 19.49 48.27 -3.33
C SER A 29 19.41 46.87 -2.71
N LEU A 30 20.46 46.06 -2.87
CA LEU A 30 20.56 44.71 -2.28
C LEU A 30 20.69 44.74 -0.74
N ALA A 31 21.34 45.75 -0.16
CA ALA A 31 21.50 45.86 1.29
C ALA A 31 20.23 46.36 2.02
N LEU A 32 19.38 47.16 1.37
CA LEU A 32 18.14 47.68 1.96
C LEU A 32 16.90 46.83 1.66
N GLN A 33 16.84 46.10 0.52
CA GLN A 33 15.73 45.18 0.22
C GLN A 33 15.90 43.80 0.88
N GLY A 34 17.11 43.41 1.28
CA GLY A 34 17.39 42.13 1.93
C GLY A 34 16.83 42.00 3.36
N CYS A 35 16.61 43.09 4.10
CA CYS A 35 16.06 43.00 5.46
C CYS A 35 14.52 42.96 5.50
N ILE A 36 13.84 43.64 4.57
CA ILE A 36 12.37 43.77 4.61
C ILE A 36 11.69 42.53 4.00
N THR A 37 12.24 41.95 2.93
CA THR A 37 11.70 40.71 2.35
C THR A 37 11.94 39.50 3.24
N THR A 38 13.08 39.43 3.93
CA THR A 38 13.35 38.36 4.91
C THR A 38 12.39 38.47 6.12
N ALA A 39 12.04 39.67 6.57
CA ALA A 39 11.06 39.85 7.66
C ALA A 39 9.64 39.42 7.27
N VAL A 40 9.20 39.66 6.03
CA VAL A 40 7.87 39.24 5.54
C VAL A 40 7.79 37.73 5.33
N ILE A 41 8.88 37.08 4.89
CA ILE A 41 8.95 35.61 4.80
C ILE A 41 8.98 34.98 6.21
N ILE A 42 9.68 35.58 7.17
CA ILE A 42 9.67 35.10 8.56
C ILE A 42 8.29 35.31 9.20
N MET A 43 7.62 36.45 9.01
CA MET A 43 6.27 36.69 9.59
C MET A 43 5.14 35.89 8.93
N SER A 44 5.27 35.50 7.65
CA SER A 44 4.30 34.64 6.97
C SER A 44 4.49 33.13 7.24
N GLN A 45 5.53 32.76 7.99
CA GLN A 45 5.79 31.36 8.38
C GLN A 45 5.63 31.11 9.89
N ILE A 46 5.31 32.13 10.67
CA ILE A 46 4.90 31.94 12.07
C ILE A 46 3.39 31.74 12.08
N ASP A 47 2.94 30.62 11.51
CA ASP A 47 1.59 30.10 11.78
C ASP A 47 1.58 29.68 13.25
N LEU A 48 1.17 30.61 14.11
CA LEU A 48 0.86 30.30 15.50
C LEU A 48 -0.19 29.19 15.49
N PRO A 49 0.05 28.05 16.16
CA PRO A 49 -0.91 26.96 16.16
C PRO A 49 -2.26 27.46 16.67
N PRO A 50 -3.37 27.05 16.05
CA PRO A 50 -4.69 27.51 16.47
C PRO A 50 -4.93 27.16 17.95
N VAL A 51 -5.58 28.08 18.64
CA VAL A 51 -5.97 27.93 20.05
C VAL A 51 -6.99 26.80 20.19
N CYS A 52 -6.84 25.92 21.18
CA CYS A 52 -7.64 24.69 21.24
C CYS A 52 -9.16 24.91 21.21
N HIS A 53 -9.66 26.00 21.82
CA HIS A 53 -11.10 26.29 21.85
C HIS A 53 -11.69 26.73 20.50
N SER A 54 -10.86 27.06 19.50
CA SER A 54 -11.33 27.38 18.14
C SER A 54 -11.41 26.15 17.24
N LEU A 55 -10.98 24.98 17.73
CA LEU A 55 -10.94 23.73 16.97
C LEU A 55 -12.23 22.93 17.21
N SER A 56 -12.59 22.08 16.26
CA SER A 56 -13.70 21.14 16.43
C SER A 56 -13.36 20.10 17.50
N THR A 57 -14.37 19.48 18.16
CA THR A 57 -14.05 18.49 19.22
C THR A 57 -13.23 17.29 18.75
N PRO A 58 -13.43 16.72 17.54
CA PRO A 58 -12.56 15.65 17.05
C PRO A 58 -11.13 16.13 16.78
N GLU A 59 -10.94 17.36 16.30
CA GLU A 59 -9.62 17.94 16.08
C GLU A 59 -8.87 18.13 17.41
N GLN A 60 -9.52 18.71 18.41
CA GLN A 60 -8.97 18.82 19.77
C GLN A 60 -8.54 17.44 20.31
N ALA A 61 -9.38 16.42 20.13
CA ALA A 61 -9.11 15.06 20.59
C ALA A 61 -7.89 14.41 19.92
N THR A 62 -7.54 14.82 18.69
CA THR A 62 -6.35 14.31 17.99
C THR A 62 -5.05 15.01 18.35
N LEU A 63 -5.14 16.16 19.04
CA LEU A 63 -4.00 17.00 19.38
C LEU A 63 -3.65 16.86 20.87
N GLU A 64 -2.47 16.33 21.16
CA GLU A 64 -1.99 16.17 22.54
C GLU A 64 -1.96 17.49 23.32
N ARG A 65 -1.60 18.61 22.65
CA ARG A 65 -1.59 19.95 23.25
C ARG A 65 -2.98 20.43 23.71
N CYS A 66 -4.05 19.85 23.18
CA CYS A 66 -5.43 20.16 23.54
C CYS A 66 -6.02 19.16 24.55
N GLY A 67 -5.20 18.29 25.12
CA GLY A 67 -5.61 17.32 26.14
C GLY A 67 -5.88 15.91 25.61
N GLY A 68 -5.83 15.71 24.29
CA GLY A 68 -6.07 14.42 23.65
C GLY A 68 -7.53 13.92 23.76
N TYR A 69 -7.77 12.73 23.24
CA TYR A 69 -9.12 12.14 23.25
C TYR A 69 -9.56 11.75 24.66
N LYS A 70 -10.79 12.15 25.01
CA LYS A 70 -11.50 11.74 26.22
C LYS A 70 -12.90 11.24 25.85
N PRO A 71 -13.33 10.07 26.37
CA PRO A 71 -14.64 9.52 26.06
C PRO A 71 -15.79 10.46 26.44
N GLY A 72 -16.73 10.63 25.51
CA GLY A 72 -17.94 11.44 25.71
C GLY A 72 -17.76 12.94 25.47
N GLU A 73 -16.58 13.39 25.05
CA GLU A 73 -16.32 14.80 24.73
C GLU A 73 -16.55 15.15 23.25
N LEU A 74 -16.85 14.17 22.38
CA LEU A 74 -17.12 14.44 20.97
C LEU A 74 -18.55 14.95 20.76
N LEU A 75 -18.71 16.02 19.99
CA LEU A 75 -20.01 16.61 19.68
C LEU A 75 -20.51 16.17 18.32
N THR A 76 -21.78 15.75 18.25
CA THR A 76 -22.46 15.33 17.00
C THR A 76 -22.33 16.35 15.87
N LYS A 77 -22.41 17.65 16.18
CA LYS A 77 -22.30 18.71 15.17
C LYS A 77 -20.93 18.77 14.48
N ASP A 78 -19.90 18.18 15.09
CA ASP A 78 -18.51 18.29 14.65
C ASP A 78 -18.01 17.01 13.95
N VAL A 79 -18.68 15.86 14.09
CA VAL A 79 -18.14 14.55 13.63
C VAL A 79 -18.09 14.37 12.11
N ASN A 80 -18.75 15.25 11.36
CA ASN A 80 -18.73 15.28 9.90
C ASN A 80 -18.03 16.52 9.34
N ILE A 81 -17.44 17.36 10.20
CA ILE A 81 -16.64 18.51 9.78
C ILE A 81 -15.21 18.03 9.54
N ALA A 82 -14.78 18.06 8.28
CA ALA A 82 -13.39 17.76 7.92
C ALA A 82 -12.44 18.84 8.46
N PHE A 83 -11.29 18.43 8.95
CA PHE A 83 -10.20 19.31 9.40
C PHE A 83 -8.86 18.77 8.89
N ASP A 84 -7.91 19.66 8.58
CA ASP A 84 -6.64 19.30 7.93
C ASP A 84 -6.82 18.44 6.67
N SER A 85 -7.85 18.72 5.86
CA SER A 85 -8.24 17.97 4.64
C SER A 85 -8.65 16.50 4.83
N ALA A 86 -8.77 16.03 6.08
CA ALA A 86 -9.21 14.68 6.40
C ALA A 86 -10.48 14.71 7.25
N CYS A 87 -11.33 13.69 7.06
CA CYS A 87 -12.50 13.51 7.92
C CYS A 87 -12.05 13.05 9.33
N PRO A 88 -12.87 13.27 10.37
CA PRO A 88 -12.58 12.82 11.73
C PRO A 88 -12.25 11.32 11.84
N LEU A 89 -12.98 10.44 11.14
CA LEU A 89 -12.71 8.98 11.17
C LEU A 89 -11.30 8.64 10.70
N THR A 90 -10.83 9.26 9.62
CA THR A 90 -9.49 9.02 9.06
C THR A 90 -8.39 9.56 9.97
N ASN A 91 -8.59 10.74 10.57
CA ASN A 91 -7.65 11.29 11.54
C ASN A 91 -7.54 10.40 12.79
N PHE A 92 -8.67 9.88 13.29
CA PHE A 92 -8.66 8.93 14.40
C PHE A 92 -8.00 7.62 14.00
N ALA A 93 -8.34 7.04 12.86
CA ALA A 93 -7.77 5.77 12.40
C ALA A 93 -6.26 5.85 12.15
N ARG A 94 -5.73 7.01 11.77
CA ARG A 94 -4.29 7.24 11.55
C ARG A 94 -3.48 7.23 12.84
N ASN A 95 -4.04 7.64 13.98
CA ASN A 95 -3.33 7.73 15.25
C ASN A 95 -3.80 6.67 16.26
N LYS A 96 -2.91 5.74 16.60
CA LYS A 96 -3.21 4.67 17.58
C LYS A 96 -3.72 5.19 18.92
N ALA A 97 -3.27 6.36 19.37
CA ALA A 97 -3.70 6.95 20.65
C ALA A 97 -5.19 7.32 20.67
N THR A 98 -5.80 7.55 19.50
CA THR A 98 -7.20 7.97 19.38
C THR A 98 -8.15 6.88 18.91
N TRP A 99 -7.67 5.66 18.64
CA TRP A 99 -8.54 4.55 18.19
C TRP A 99 -9.73 4.25 19.12
N ASN A 100 -9.58 4.50 20.42
CA ASN A 100 -10.65 4.35 21.39
C ASN A 100 -11.85 5.27 21.14
N GLY A 101 -11.71 6.34 20.36
CA GLY A 101 -12.83 7.21 19.98
C GLY A 101 -13.50 6.87 18.65
N LEU A 102 -13.01 5.88 17.90
CA LEU A 102 -13.69 5.40 16.69
C LEU A 102 -15.14 4.96 16.96
N PRO A 103 -15.46 4.19 18.03
CA PRO A 103 -16.83 3.80 18.31
C PRO A 103 -17.74 5.00 18.59
N GLU A 104 -17.24 6.01 19.31
CA GLU A 104 -17.99 7.23 19.62
C GLU A 104 -18.28 8.05 18.35
N LEU A 105 -17.29 8.23 17.46
CA LEU A 105 -17.50 8.88 16.16
C LEU A 105 -18.59 8.17 15.34
N ILE A 106 -18.53 6.84 15.25
CA ILE A 106 -19.54 6.06 14.52
C ILE A 106 -20.92 6.21 15.17
N ALA A 107 -21.01 6.14 16.50
CA ALA A 107 -22.26 6.29 17.23
C ALA A 107 -22.88 7.69 17.07
N LEU A 108 -22.05 8.72 16.91
CA LEU A 108 -22.46 10.10 16.64
C LEU A 108 -22.81 10.36 15.16
N GLY A 109 -22.70 9.35 14.28
CA GLY A 109 -23.09 9.45 12.88
C GLY A 109 -21.98 9.95 11.96
N ALA A 110 -20.71 9.69 12.29
CA ALA A 110 -19.62 9.91 11.35
C ALA A 110 -19.74 8.96 10.15
N ASP A 111 -19.68 9.52 8.94
CA ASP A 111 -19.85 8.76 7.69
C ASP A 111 -18.51 8.57 6.96
N PRO A 112 -18.04 7.33 6.75
CA PRO A 112 -16.80 7.08 6.02
C PRO A 112 -16.87 7.53 4.55
N ALA A 113 -18.05 7.67 3.96
CA ALA A 113 -18.20 8.15 2.58
C ALA A 113 -17.82 9.63 2.41
N LEU A 114 -17.75 10.39 3.52
CA LEU A 114 -17.29 11.79 3.52
C LEU A 114 -15.75 11.91 3.57
N CYS A 115 -15.06 10.79 3.74
CA CYS A 115 -13.61 10.76 3.86
C CYS A 115 -12.95 10.69 2.48
N SER A 116 -11.99 11.59 2.21
CA SER A 116 -11.17 11.56 1.00
C SER A 116 -10.23 10.35 0.95
N GLN A 117 -9.81 9.88 2.13
CA GLN A 117 -9.04 8.66 2.33
C GLN A 117 -9.81 7.75 3.29
N ALA A 118 -10.03 6.49 2.90
CA ALA A 118 -10.65 5.47 3.74
C ALA A 118 -9.98 5.38 5.13
N PRO A 119 -10.75 5.37 6.23
CA PRO A 119 -10.19 5.27 7.58
C PRO A 119 -9.31 4.03 7.78
N LEU A 120 -9.71 2.86 7.26
CA LEU A 120 -8.90 1.65 7.40
C LEU A 120 -7.60 1.69 6.58
N GLN A 121 -7.58 2.40 5.46
CA GLN A 121 -6.33 2.61 4.72
C GLN A 121 -5.36 3.46 5.54
N ALA A 122 -5.85 4.50 6.21
CA ALA A 122 -5.01 5.32 7.09
C ALA A 122 -4.49 4.52 8.30
N MET A 123 -5.31 3.63 8.87
CA MET A 123 -4.86 2.70 9.91
C MET A 123 -3.76 1.75 9.43
N ALA A 124 -3.97 1.12 8.26
CA ALA A 124 -3.02 0.18 7.67
C ALA A 124 -1.69 0.85 7.28
N ALA A 125 -1.73 2.13 6.89
CA ALA A 125 -0.53 2.91 6.58
C ALA A 125 0.33 3.19 7.83
N THR A 126 -0.28 3.36 9.00
CA THR A 126 0.45 3.58 10.26
C THR A 126 1.09 2.29 10.76
N GLN A 127 0.35 1.17 10.73
CA GLN A 127 0.85 -0.11 11.18
C GLN A 127 0.25 -1.25 10.34
N ALA A 128 1.10 -2.01 9.65
CA ALA A 128 0.67 -3.08 8.76
C ALA A 128 -0.05 -4.25 9.48
N CYS A 129 0.31 -4.52 10.74
CA CYS A 129 -0.40 -5.47 11.60
C CYS A 129 -0.46 -4.92 13.04
N PRO A 130 -1.51 -4.13 13.37
CA PRO A 130 -1.78 -3.71 14.73
C PRO A 130 -2.00 -4.89 15.67
N ASP A 131 -1.72 -4.68 16.96
CA ASP A 131 -2.13 -5.61 17.99
C ASP A 131 -3.63 -5.45 18.29
N PHE A 132 -4.47 -5.98 17.41
CA PHE A 132 -5.92 -5.96 17.53
C PHE A 132 -6.43 -6.72 18.77
N ALA A 133 -5.67 -7.70 19.26
CA ALA A 133 -6.04 -8.45 20.46
C ALA A 133 -6.00 -7.57 21.74
N ALA A 134 -5.14 -6.55 21.75
CA ALA A 134 -5.06 -5.57 22.83
C ALA A 134 -6.13 -4.47 22.75
N LEU A 135 -6.90 -4.38 21.65
CA LEU A 135 -7.98 -3.39 21.51
C LEU A 135 -9.24 -3.83 22.24
N SER A 136 -10.02 -2.85 22.70
CA SER A 136 -11.32 -3.13 23.32
C SER A 136 -12.29 -3.79 22.32
N PRO A 137 -13.29 -4.54 22.79
CA PRO A 137 -14.33 -5.11 21.93
C PRO A 137 -15.00 -4.08 21.02
N ASP A 138 -15.29 -2.88 21.54
CA ASP A 138 -15.97 -1.82 20.81
C ASP A 138 -15.11 -1.26 19.67
N VAL A 139 -13.81 -1.10 19.89
CA VAL A 139 -12.89 -0.66 18.82
C VAL A 139 -12.78 -1.72 17.72
N ARG A 140 -12.76 -3.01 18.10
CA ARG A 140 -12.78 -4.10 17.10
C ARG A 140 -14.09 -4.15 16.30
N GLU A 141 -15.22 -3.87 16.93
CA GLU A 141 -16.50 -3.70 16.24
C GLU A 141 -16.47 -2.50 15.30
N ALA A 142 -15.92 -1.35 15.73
CA ALA A 142 -15.74 -0.18 14.88
C ALA A 142 -14.89 -0.49 13.64
N VAL A 143 -13.79 -1.25 13.78
CA VAL A 143 -12.97 -1.70 12.65
C VAL A 143 -13.76 -2.61 11.70
N ARG A 144 -14.56 -3.56 12.22
CA ARG A 144 -15.44 -4.40 11.38
C ARG A 144 -16.51 -3.59 10.68
N TRP A 145 -17.10 -2.62 11.36
CA TRP A 145 -18.09 -1.72 10.80
C TRP A 145 -17.49 -0.90 9.66
N LEU A 146 -16.32 -0.30 9.84
CA LEU A 146 -15.63 0.45 8.78
C LEU A 146 -15.35 -0.46 7.58
N ALA A 147 -14.85 -1.67 7.79
CA ALA A 147 -14.56 -2.59 6.70
C ALA A 147 -15.80 -3.01 5.89
N ARG A 148 -16.98 -3.00 6.52
CA ARG A 148 -18.26 -3.38 5.87
C ARG A 148 -18.97 -2.20 5.21
N ASN A 149 -18.85 -1.00 5.78
CA ASN A 149 -19.63 0.16 5.37
C ASN A 149 -18.84 1.16 4.51
N ASP A 150 -17.53 0.99 4.39
CA ASP A 150 -16.68 1.80 3.52
C ASP A 150 -16.15 0.97 2.33
N PRO A 151 -16.69 1.13 1.11
CA PRO A 151 -16.18 0.44 -0.07
C PRO A 151 -14.71 0.75 -0.36
N GLN A 152 -14.23 1.93 0.00
CA GLN A 152 -12.83 2.31 -0.20
C GLN A 152 -11.89 1.57 0.75
N SER A 153 -12.41 0.92 1.80
CA SER A 153 -11.60 0.09 2.68
C SER A 153 -11.11 -1.20 1.99
N VAL A 154 -11.69 -1.61 0.86
CA VAL A 154 -11.22 -2.76 0.07
C VAL A 154 -9.95 -2.37 -0.69
N SER A 155 -8.79 -2.58 -0.05
CA SER A 155 -7.48 -2.30 -0.63
C SER A 155 -6.43 -3.32 -0.19
N GLY A 156 -5.29 -3.38 -0.89
CA GLY A 156 -4.20 -4.28 -0.56
C GLY A 156 -3.65 -4.12 0.88
N PRO A 157 -3.29 -2.90 1.32
CA PRO A 157 -2.82 -2.69 2.70
C PRO A 157 -3.85 -3.10 3.76
N VAL A 158 -5.13 -2.84 3.53
CA VAL A 158 -6.19 -3.22 4.48
C VAL A 158 -6.40 -4.73 4.48
N LEU A 159 -6.38 -5.38 3.31
CA LEU A 159 -6.44 -6.85 3.24
C LEU A 159 -5.27 -7.48 3.99
N HIS A 160 -4.05 -6.93 3.86
CA HIS A 160 -2.90 -7.38 4.63
C HIS A 160 -3.13 -7.26 6.13
N MET A 161 -3.59 -6.09 6.58
CA MET A 161 -3.88 -5.80 7.97
C MET A 161 -4.93 -6.73 8.56
N LEU A 162 -6.05 -6.95 7.86
CA LEU A 162 -7.15 -7.79 8.33
C LEU A 162 -6.83 -9.29 8.29
N THR A 163 -5.85 -9.72 7.49
CA THR A 163 -5.41 -11.12 7.41
C THR A 163 -4.23 -11.43 8.31
N CYS A 164 -3.69 -10.45 9.05
CA CYS A 164 -2.56 -10.71 9.93
C CYS A 164 -2.93 -11.52 11.19
N PRO A 165 -1.97 -12.21 11.85
CA PRO A 165 -2.26 -13.09 12.98
C PRO A 165 -3.03 -12.42 14.12
N SER A 166 -2.68 -11.18 14.47
CA SER A 166 -3.37 -10.45 15.54
C SER A 166 -4.82 -10.13 15.16
N ALA A 167 -5.09 -9.70 13.91
CA ALA A 167 -6.45 -9.48 13.43
C ALA A 167 -7.30 -10.75 13.49
N ARG A 168 -6.70 -11.90 13.15
CA ARG A 168 -7.36 -13.21 13.26
C ARG A 168 -7.69 -13.59 14.70
N GLN A 169 -6.71 -13.46 15.60
CA GLN A 169 -6.91 -13.73 17.02
C GLN A 169 -7.96 -12.80 17.65
N ALA A 170 -8.09 -11.58 17.10
CA ALA A 170 -9.07 -10.59 17.50
C ALA A 170 -10.47 -10.82 16.90
N GLY A 171 -10.67 -11.85 16.08
CA GLY A 171 -11.98 -12.18 15.48
C GLY A 171 -12.36 -11.32 14.27
N LEU A 172 -11.41 -10.63 13.63
CA LEU A 172 -11.66 -9.86 12.40
C LEU A 172 -11.69 -10.74 11.13
N THR A 173 -11.43 -12.04 11.27
CA THR A 173 -11.37 -13.02 10.17
C THR A 173 -12.60 -13.02 9.24
N PRO A 174 -13.86 -12.87 9.70
CA PRO A 174 -15.02 -12.96 8.82
C PRO A 174 -15.10 -11.89 7.72
N VAL A 175 -14.42 -10.75 7.89
CA VAL A 175 -14.51 -9.61 6.95
C VAL A 175 -14.04 -9.98 5.54
N VAL A 176 -12.94 -10.73 5.42
CA VAL A 176 -12.36 -11.06 4.11
C VAL A 176 -13.23 -12.06 3.33
N PRO A 177 -13.72 -13.17 3.93
CA PRO A 177 -14.73 -14.00 3.30
C PRO A 177 -16.02 -13.26 2.91
N GLU A 178 -16.45 -12.27 3.69
CA GLU A 178 -17.62 -11.44 3.35
C GLU A 178 -17.36 -10.59 2.10
N TRP A 179 -16.20 -9.94 2.00
CA TRP A 179 -15.79 -9.22 0.79
C TRP A 179 -15.70 -10.13 -0.43
N LEU A 180 -15.17 -11.34 -0.25
CA LEU A 180 -15.11 -12.35 -1.30
C LEU A 180 -16.50 -12.78 -1.76
N ALA A 181 -17.41 -13.06 -0.82
CA ALA A 181 -18.80 -13.44 -1.11
C ALA A 181 -19.59 -12.31 -1.80
N ALA A 182 -19.27 -11.05 -1.48
CA ALA A 182 -19.82 -9.86 -2.14
C ALA A 182 -19.17 -9.58 -3.52
N GLY A 183 -18.16 -10.36 -3.92
CA GLY A 183 -17.42 -10.17 -5.16
C GLY A 183 -16.57 -8.91 -5.19
N LEU A 184 -16.23 -8.33 -4.03
CA LEU A 184 -15.39 -7.13 -3.92
C LEU A 184 -13.91 -7.42 -4.19
N LEU A 185 -13.50 -8.68 -4.04
CA LEU A 185 -12.13 -9.13 -4.30
C LEU A 185 -11.96 -9.75 -5.69
N ALA A 186 -12.96 -9.68 -6.58
CA ALA A 186 -12.86 -10.27 -7.91
C ALA A 186 -11.67 -9.66 -8.70
N PRO A 187 -10.98 -10.46 -9.55
CA PRO A 187 -9.74 -10.04 -10.21
C PRO A 187 -9.94 -8.87 -11.20
N ASP A 188 -11.17 -8.66 -11.69
CA ASP A 188 -11.57 -7.58 -12.59
C ASP A 188 -12.13 -6.35 -11.86
N ARG A 189 -12.28 -6.41 -10.53
CA ARG A 189 -12.85 -5.32 -9.71
C ARG A 189 -11.84 -4.66 -8.79
N ALA A 190 -10.94 -5.44 -8.20
CA ALA A 190 -9.90 -4.91 -7.33
C ALA A 190 -8.78 -4.28 -8.18
N ASP A 191 -8.36 -3.07 -7.82
CA ASP A 191 -7.19 -2.39 -8.40
C ASP A 191 -5.85 -2.93 -7.85
N PHE A 192 -5.92 -3.96 -7.01
CA PHE A 192 -4.79 -4.64 -6.40
C PHE A 192 -4.90 -6.16 -6.54
N SER A 193 -3.76 -6.84 -6.40
CA SER A 193 -3.74 -8.30 -6.29
C SER A 193 -4.13 -8.73 -4.88
N ALA A 194 -5.30 -9.36 -4.75
CA ALA A 194 -5.74 -9.95 -3.47
C ALA A 194 -4.67 -10.90 -2.92
N LEU A 195 -4.24 -11.90 -3.70
CA LEU A 195 -3.23 -12.90 -3.28
C LEU A 195 -1.92 -12.28 -2.82
N SER A 196 -1.43 -11.23 -3.47
CA SER A 196 -0.18 -10.55 -3.09
C SER A 196 -0.31 -9.74 -1.81
N SER A 197 -1.54 -9.33 -1.48
CA SER A 197 -1.84 -8.48 -0.34
C SER A 197 -2.12 -9.27 0.94
N ILE A 198 -2.46 -10.56 0.84
CA ILE A 198 -2.71 -11.42 2.01
C ILE A 198 -1.46 -11.50 2.89
N HIS A 199 -1.65 -11.45 4.20
CA HIS A 199 -0.57 -11.71 5.14
C HIS A 199 -0.05 -13.16 4.98
N PRO A 200 1.27 -13.40 4.95
CA PRO A 200 1.88 -14.73 4.78
C PRO A 200 1.21 -15.87 5.57
N ALA A 201 0.97 -15.63 6.88
CA ALA A 201 0.31 -16.59 7.79
C ALA A 201 -1.10 -17.06 7.35
N SER A 202 -1.75 -16.34 6.43
CA SER A 202 -3.12 -16.62 5.98
C SER A 202 -3.19 -17.21 4.57
N LEU A 203 -2.06 -17.42 3.89
CA LEU A 203 -2.01 -18.06 2.57
C LEU A 203 -2.51 -19.53 2.56
N ASN A 204 -2.55 -20.16 3.73
CA ASN A 204 -3.05 -21.53 3.89
C ASN A 204 -4.51 -21.57 4.41
N ASP A 205 -5.16 -20.42 4.56
CA ASP A 205 -6.55 -20.40 5.01
C ASP A 205 -7.49 -20.90 3.89
N PRO A 206 -8.60 -21.60 4.21
CA PRO A 206 -9.46 -22.23 3.21
C PRO A 206 -10.05 -21.27 2.15
N TRP A 207 -10.27 -20.01 2.49
CA TRP A 207 -10.84 -19.02 1.57
C TRP A 207 -9.83 -18.59 0.47
N VAL A 208 -8.54 -18.87 0.65
CA VAL A 208 -7.52 -18.62 -0.39
C VAL A 208 -7.73 -19.55 -1.59
N ASP A 209 -8.16 -20.80 -1.36
CA ASP A 209 -8.52 -21.71 -2.45
C ASP A 209 -9.71 -21.15 -3.26
N THR A 210 -10.67 -20.49 -2.59
CA THR A 210 -11.78 -19.81 -3.26
C THR A 210 -11.29 -18.66 -4.16
N LEU A 211 -10.27 -17.89 -3.75
CA LEU A 211 -9.66 -16.89 -4.63
C LEU A 211 -9.02 -17.55 -5.86
N LEU A 212 -8.25 -18.62 -5.66
CA LEU A 212 -7.59 -19.33 -6.76
C LEU A 212 -8.62 -19.87 -7.78
N VAL A 213 -9.71 -20.49 -7.30
CA VAL A 213 -10.81 -20.98 -8.15
C VAL A 213 -11.57 -19.85 -8.84
N SER A 214 -11.65 -18.67 -8.22
CA SER A 214 -12.31 -17.48 -8.80
C SER A 214 -11.45 -16.78 -9.87
N GLY A 215 -10.30 -17.36 -10.24
CA GLY A 215 -9.46 -16.85 -11.32
C GLY A 215 -8.27 -16.00 -10.87
N HIS A 216 -8.02 -15.86 -9.56
CA HIS A 216 -6.78 -15.24 -9.10
C HIS A 216 -5.60 -16.18 -9.38
N ALA A 217 -4.76 -15.82 -10.34
CA ALA A 217 -3.54 -16.57 -10.65
C ALA A 217 -2.34 -15.98 -9.91
N VAL A 218 -1.49 -16.85 -9.35
CA VAL A 218 -0.24 -16.45 -8.67
C VAL A 218 0.68 -15.63 -9.57
N ARG A 219 0.78 -15.99 -10.85
CA ARG A 219 1.59 -15.23 -11.83
C ARG A 219 1.09 -13.82 -12.02
N THR A 220 -0.22 -13.68 -12.22
CA THR A 220 -0.88 -12.37 -12.35
C THR A 220 -0.71 -11.57 -11.07
N ALA A 221 -0.87 -12.22 -9.91
CA ALA A 221 -0.70 -11.59 -8.61
C ALA A 221 0.68 -10.94 -8.47
N VAL A 222 1.75 -11.70 -8.73
CA VAL A 222 3.13 -11.19 -8.64
C VAL A 222 3.44 -10.16 -9.74
N ALA A 223 2.87 -10.32 -10.93
CA ALA A 223 3.02 -9.36 -12.02
C ALA A 223 2.24 -8.06 -11.80
N MET A 224 1.25 -8.01 -10.90
CA MET A 224 0.61 -6.76 -10.49
C MET A 224 1.35 -6.14 -9.32
N ASP A 225 1.67 -6.97 -8.32
CA ASP A 225 2.34 -6.56 -7.10
C ASP A 225 3.09 -7.76 -6.50
N ALA A 226 4.42 -7.65 -6.40
CA ALA A 226 5.26 -8.70 -5.83
C ALA A 226 5.41 -8.59 -4.29
N THR A 227 4.76 -7.63 -3.62
CA THR A 227 4.96 -7.32 -2.20
C THR A 227 4.82 -8.53 -1.28
N GLY A 228 3.84 -9.41 -1.52
CA GLY A 228 3.66 -10.63 -0.73
C GLY A 228 4.85 -11.60 -0.83
N TYR A 229 5.40 -11.77 -2.03
CA TYR A 229 6.58 -12.60 -2.29
C TYR A 229 7.86 -11.92 -1.78
N GLU A 230 8.02 -10.62 -2.02
CA GLU A 230 9.14 -9.83 -1.51
C GLU A 230 9.21 -9.85 0.01
N ARG A 231 8.07 -9.72 0.70
CA ARG A 231 8.03 -9.80 2.16
C ARG A 231 8.52 -11.16 2.65
N ALA A 232 8.08 -12.25 2.02
CA ALA A 232 8.52 -13.60 2.38
C ALA A 232 10.03 -13.79 2.21
N LEU A 233 10.61 -13.22 1.14
CA LEU A 233 12.05 -13.19 0.91
C LEU A 233 12.78 -12.37 1.97
N ALA A 234 12.26 -11.19 2.31
CA ALA A 234 12.86 -10.27 3.26
C ALA A 234 12.85 -10.82 4.70
N THR A 235 11.83 -11.60 5.07
CA THR A 235 11.69 -12.17 6.43
C THR A 235 12.22 -13.60 6.55
N GLY A 236 12.71 -14.23 5.47
CA GLY A 236 13.15 -15.63 5.53
C GLY A 236 12.00 -16.62 5.77
N ASP A 237 10.77 -16.28 5.42
CA ASP A 237 9.60 -17.15 5.65
C ASP A 237 9.54 -18.26 4.59
N VAL A 238 10.28 -19.34 4.85
CA VAL A 238 10.41 -20.50 3.96
C VAL A 238 9.07 -21.18 3.66
N ALA A 239 8.12 -21.18 4.60
CA ALA A 239 6.81 -21.79 4.38
C ALA A 239 6.01 -21.01 3.33
N THR A 240 6.02 -19.68 3.45
CA THR A 240 5.40 -18.77 2.49
C THR A 240 6.10 -18.80 1.14
N LEU A 241 7.44 -18.79 1.11
CA LEU A 241 8.20 -18.93 -0.13
C LEU A 241 7.88 -20.24 -0.86
N ARG A 242 7.72 -21.34 -0.12
CA ARG A 242 7.28 -22.63 -0.65
C ARG A 242 5.88 -22.54 -1.26
N TRP A 243 4.94 -21.87 -0.60
CA TRP A 243 3.58 -21.70 -1.12
C TRP A 243 3.58 -21.00 -2.49
N TRP A 244 4.35 -19.91 -2.62
CA TRP A 244 4.48 -19.15 -3.88
C TRP A 244 5.13 -19.99 -4.98
N THR A 245 6.28 -20.60 -4.69
CA THR A 245 7.08 -21.34 -5.69
C THR A 245 6.47 -22.67 -6.11
N GLN A 246 5.65 -23.32 -5.27
CA GLN A 246 4.85 -24.48 -5.69
C GLN A 246 3.83 -24.13 -6.78
N ARG A 247 3.37 -22.88 -6.83
CA ARG A 247 2.34 -22.40 -7.76
C ARG A 247 2.93 -21.59 -8.93
N ALA A 248 4.10 -21.00 -8.74
CA ALA A 248 4.86 -20.29 -9.75
C ALA A 248 6.36 -20.60 -9.60
N PRO A 249 6.82 -21.79 -10.06
CA PRO A 249 8.20 -22.24 -9.89
C PRO A 249 9.24 -21.31 -10.52
N GLU A 250 8.88 -20.60 -11.58
CA GLU A 250 9.74 -19.62 -12.26
C GLU A 250 10.17 -18.46 -11.35
N LEU A 251 9.42 -18.15 -10.29
CA LEU A 251 9.76 -17.09 -9.33
C LEU A 251 11.09 -17.34 -8.64
N VAL A 252 11.56 -18.59 -8.58
CA VAL A 252 12.90 -18.94 -8.05
C VAL A 252 14.01 -18.27 -8.85
N HIS A 253 13.82 -18.13 -10.17
CA HIS A 253 14.83 -17.61 -11.09
C HIS A 253 14.62 -16.14 -11.40
N ARG A 254 13.35 -15.73 -11.53
CA ARG A 254 13.01 -14.38 -12.00
C ARG A 254 11.61 -13.98 -11.58
N VAL A 255 11.51 -12.77 -11.05
CA VAL A 255 10.23 -12.07 -10.87
C VAL A 255 9.98 -11.18 -12.09
N PRO A 256 8.80 -11.24 -12.71
CA PRO A 256 8.47 -10.39 -13.85
C PRO A 256 8.42 -8.91 -13.46
N ALA A 257 8.59 -8.04 -14.45
CA ALA A 257 8.27 -6.63 -14.30
C ALA A 257 6.77 -6.47 -13.99
N HIS A 258 6.43 -5.65 -12.98
CA HIS A 258 5.03 -5.38 -12.64
C HIS A 258 4.50 -4.05 -13.20
N SER A 259 5.37 -3.19 -13.72
CA SER A 259 4.99 -2.00 -14.46
C SER A 259 6.13 -1.56 -15.40
N ALA A 260 5.87 -0.60 -16.29
CA ALA A 260 6.85 -0.11 -17.25
C ALA A 260 8.11 0.50 -16.60
N SER A 261 8.01 0.98 -15.35
CA SER A 261 9.14 1.56 -14.61
C SER A 261 9.90 0.54 -13.77
N HIS A 262 9.47 -0.72 -13.71
CA HIS A 262 10.12 -1.76 -12.92
C HIS A 262 10.68 -2.84 -13.85
N LEU A 263 11.99 -3.07 -13.74
CA LEU A 263 12.64 -4.16 -14.49
C LEU A 263 12.33 -5.51 -13.83
N PRO A 264 12.33 -6.61 -14.59
CA PRO A 264 12.39 -7.93 -13.98
C PRO A 264 13.65 -8.05 -13.12
N TRP A 265 13.59 -8.84 -12.05
CA TRP A 265 14.69 -8.99 -11.12
C TRP A 265 14.89 -10.44 -10.69
N VAL A 266 16.09 -10.74 -10.17
CA VAL A 266 16.49 -12.08 -9.72
C VAL A 266 16.36 -12.15 -8.19
N PRO A 267 15.52 -13.03 -7.63
CA PRO A 267 15.29 -13.05 -6.19
C PRO A 267 16.54 -13.31 -5.35
N LEU A 268 17.42 -14.18 -5.83
CA LEU A 268 18.69 -14.46 -5.16
C LEU A 268 19.56 -13.20 -5.08
N ALA A 269 19.56 -12.33 -6.09
CA ALA A 269 20.28 -11.04 -6.03
C ALA A 269 19.59 -10.04 -5.10
N ARG A 270 18.26 -9.98 -5.15
CA ARG A 270 17.44 -9.06 -4.34
C ARG A 270 17.66 -9.24 -2.84
N ILE A 271 17.69 -10.48 -2.35
CA ILE A 271 17.94 -10.75 -0.92
C ILE A 271 19.38 -10.41 -0.48
N MET A 272 20.33 -10.38 -1.42
CA MET A 272 21.72 -10.00 -1.14
C MET A 272 21.88 -8.49 -1.03
N THR A 273 20.91 -7.70 -1.47
CA THR A 273 20.93 -6.23 -1.30
C THR A 273 20.75 -5.88 0.20
N PRO A 274 21.72 -5.21 0.85
CA PRO A 274 21.65 -4.94 2.28
C PRO A 274 20.45 -4.11 2.74
N THR A 275 19.92 -3.25 1.87
CA THR A 275 18.74 -2.44 2.15
C THR A 275 17.43 -3.23 2.07
N PHE A 276 17.42 -4.38 1.39
CA PHE A 276 16.24 -5.23 1.23
C PHE A 276 16.06 -6.18 2.43
N THR A 277 17.07 -7.00 2.73
CA THR A 277 17.04 -7.92 3.88
C THR A 277 18.07 -7.50 4.90
N ARG A 278 17.66 -6.86 6.01
CA ARG A 278 18.62 -6.37 7.04
C ARG A 278 19.15 -7.48 7.97
N ASP A 279 18.39 -8.54 8.15
CA ASP A 279 18.74 -9.68 9.01
C ASP A 279 19.49 -10.76 8.23
N ASP A 280 20.71 -11.07 8.64
CA ASP A 280 21.54 -12.09 7.99
C ASP A 280 20.92 -13.50 8.10
N ALA A 281 20.21 -13.81 9.19
CA ALA A 281 19.54 -15.11 9.34
C ALA A 281 18.39 -15.26 8.33
N ALA A 282 17.57 -14.22 8.16
CA ALA A 282 16.52 -14.19 7.14
C ALA A 282 17.10 -14.28 5.71
N CYS A 283 18.21 -13.57 5.45
CA CYS A 283 18.92 -13.64 4.17
C CYS A 283 19.43 -15.06 3.89
N GLU A 284 20.07 -15.70 4.87
CA GLU A 284 20.57 -17.08 4.75
C GLU A 284 19.43 -18.07 4.50
N ALA A 285 18.33 -17.98 5.24
CA ALA A 285 17.17 -18.84 5.09
C ALA A 285 16.56 -18.74 3.68
N SER A 286 16.33 -17.52 3.19
CA SER A 286 15.83 -17.28 1.84
C SER A 286 16.81 -17.77 0.77
N ALA A 287 18.11 -17.50 0.92
CA ALA A 287 19.12 -17.94 -0.02
C ALA A 287 19.20 -19.47 -0.12
N ARG A 288 19.29 -20.16 1.02
CA ARG A 288 19.28 -21.63 1.06
C ARG A 288 18.03 -22.21 0.41
N PHE A 289 16.87 -21.62 0.69
CA PHE A 289 15.62 -22.04 0.06
C PHE A 289 15.68 -21.91 -1.45
N LEU A 290 16.04 -20.73 -1.97
CA LEU A 290 16.11 -20.46 -3.41
C LEU A 290 17.12 -21.39 -4.11
N LEU A 291 18.30 -21.59 -3.53
CA LEU A 291 19.35 -22.48 -4.06
C LEU A 291 18.85 -23.93 -4.12
N THR A 292 18.17 -24.40 -3.07
CA THR A 292 17.54 -25.74 -3.05
C THR A 292 16.42 -25.87 -4.09
N GLN A 293 15.76 -24.76 -4.46
CA GLN A 293 14.77 -24.74 -5.53
C GLN A 293 15.37 -24.57 -6.93
N GLY A 294 16.71 -24.44 -7.05
CA GLY A 294 17.42 -24.34 -8.32
C GLY A 294 17.79 -22.92 -8.76
N ALA A 295 17.73 -21.92 -7.88
CA ALA A 295 18.24 -20.58 -8.21
C ALA A 295 19.73 -20.66 -8.59
N ASP A 296 20.12 -19.98 -9.67
CA ASP A 296 21.49 -20.02 -10.20
C ASP A 296 22.31 -18.81 -9.69
N PRO A 297 23.34 -19.01 -8.86
CA PRO A 297 24.24 -17.93 -8.44
C PRO A 297 25.00 -17.27 -9.59
N LYS A 298 25.12 -17.95 -10.73
CA LYS A 298 25.79 -17.44 -11.94
C LYS A 298 24.82 -16.75 -12.89
N ALA A 299 23.53 -16.66 -12.53
CA ALA A 299 22.57 -15.91 -13.32
C ALA A 299 23.00 -14.45 -13.46
N VAL A 300 22.89 -13.94 -14.67
CA VAL A 300 23.21 -12.54 -15.01
C VAL A 300 22.10 -11.61 -14.52
N LEU A 301 22.48 -10.47 -13.95
CA LEU A 301 21.52 -9.47 -13.48
C LEU A 301 20.83 -8.76 -14.67
N PRO A 302 19.49 -8.60 -14.64
CA PRO A 302 18.77 -7.90 -15.70
C PRO A 302 19.22 -6.44 -15.92
N GLU A 303 19.58 -5.74 -14.85
CA GLU A 303 20.03 -4.35 -14.83
C GLU A 303 21.51 -4.17 -15.20
N ASP A 304 22.34 -5.20 -15.00
CA ASP A 304 23.77 -5.20 -15.33
C ASP A 304 24.17 -6.54 -15.96
N ARG A 305 24.17 -6.56 -17.30
CA ARG A 305 24.46 -7.78 -18.08
C ARG A 305 25.91 -8.28 -17.94
N GLY A 306 26.81 -7.46 -17.40
CA GLY A 306 28.21 -7.83 -17.17
C GLY A 306 28.45 -8.55 -15.84
N GLN A 307 27.41 -8.71 -15.02
CA GLN A 307 27.54 -9.14 -13.65
C GLN A 307 26.58 -10.29 -13.31
N THR A 308 27.11 -11.28 -12.60
CA THR A 308 26.32 -12.38 -12.02
C THR A 308 25.86 -12.08 -10.58
N VAL A 309 24.89 -12.86 -10.07
CA VAL A 309 24.49 -12.78 -8.65
C VAL A 309 25.68 -12.98 -7.71
N GLN A 310 26.57 -13.92 -8.04
CA GLN A 310 27.78 -14.18 -7.26
C GLN A 310 28.74 -12.98 -7.26
N ASP A 311 28.98 -12.36 -8.42
CA ASP A 311 29.82 -11.16 -8.54
C ASP A 311 29.22 -9.99 -7.74
N TYR A 312 27.90 -9.85 -7.77
CA TYR A 312 27.18 -8.83 -7.01
C TYR A 312 27.34 -9.05 -5.51
N THR A 313 27.09 -10.27 -5.07
CA THR A 313 27.21 -10.68 -3.65
C THR A 313 28.63 -10.50 -3.14
N ALA A 314 29.65 -10.76 -3.95
CA ALA A 314 31.05 -10.54 -3.56
C ALA A 314 31.33 -9.09 -3.15
N ARG A 315 30.64 -8.13 -3.79
CA ARG A 315 30.81 -6.70 -3.51
C ARG A 315 29.95 -6.20 -2.36
N VAL A 316 28.70 -6.65 -2.27
CA VAL A 316 27.74 -6.08 -1.30
C VAL A 316 27.62 -6.87 0.00
N ARG A 317 27.87 -8.19 -0.04
CA ARG A 317 27.66 -9.15 1.06
C ARG A 317 28.64 -10.33 0.98
N PRO A 318 29.95 -10.11 1.16
CA PRO A 318 30.97 -11.15 0.97
C PRO A 318 30.84 -12.35 1.90
N ASN A 319 30.21 -12.20 3.08
CA ASN A 319 29.92 -13.29 4.01
C ASN A 319 29.02 -14.39 3.42
N PHE A 320 28.20 -14.07 2.42
CA PHE A 320 27.32 -15.05 1.76
C PHE A 320 27.97 -15.77 0.56
N LEU A 321 29.21 -15.44 0.20
CA LEU A 321 29.88 -16.07 -0.95
C LEU A 321 30.08 -17.58 -0.75
N ALA A 322 30.43 -18.01 0.46
CA ALA A 322 30.61 -19.43 0.75
C ALA A 322 29.30 -20.22 0.54
N LEU A 323 28.15 -19.61 0.85
CA LEU A 323 26.84 -20.22 0.60
C LEU A 323 26.55 -20.33 -0.90
N LEU A 324 26.86 -19.29 -1.68
CA LEU A 324 26.63 -19.27 -3.13
C LEU A 324 27.59 -20.18 -3.91
N ALA A 325 28.79 -20.43 -3.38
CA ALA A 325 29.80 -21.27 -4.01
C ALA A 325 29.59 -22.78 -3.80
N GLN A 326 28.69 -23.17 -2.88
CA GLN A 326 28.34 -24.57 -2.68
C GLN A 326 27.68 -25.14 -3.95
N ASP A 327 28.05 -26.36 -4.33
CA ASP A 327 27.43 -27.03 -5.46
C ASP A 327 26.04 -27.55 -5.07
N HIS A 328 25.02 -26.74 -5.34
CA HIS A 328 23.63 -27.07 -5.06
C HIS A 328 23.00 -27.95 -6.15
N MET A 329 23.72 -28.25 -7.25
CA MET A 329 23.20 -29.09 -8.34
C MET A 329 23.03 -30.57 -7.95
N GLY A 330 23.63 -31.00 -6.83
CA GLY A 330 23.47 -32.36 -6.29
C GLY A 330 22.16 -32.59 -5.52
N LEU A 331 21.43 -31.53 -5.15
CA LEU A 331 20.14 -31.62 -4.45
C LEU A 331 19.00 -31.69 -5.48
N GLN A 332 18.94 -32.79 -6.24
CA GLN A 332 17.83 -33.05 -7.15
C GLN A 332 16.47 -33.00 -6.43
N ARG A 333 15.51 -32.32 -7.06
CA ARG A 333 14.08 -32.37 -6.71
C ARG A 333 13.68 -33.82 -6.38
N PRO A 334 13.03 -34.09 -5.23
CA PRO A 334 12.20 -35.27 -5.12
C PRO A 334 11.19 -35.21 -6.27
N SER A 335 11.15 -36.24 -7.11
CA SER A 335 10.25 -36.33 -8.26
C SER A 335 8.84 -35.88 -7.87
N GLU A 336 8.22 -35.01 -8.69
CA GLU A 336 6.83 -34.51 -8.55
C GLU A 336 5.79 -35.62 -8.34
N ALA A 337 6.15 -36.88 -8.57
CA ALA A 337 5.32 -38.04 -8.33
C ALA A 337 4.90 -38.25 -6.85
N THR A 338 5.60 -37.65 -5.88
CA THR A 338 5.38 -37.97 -4.45
C THR A 338 4.48 -36.98 -3.69
N LEU A 339 4.18 -35.79 -4.23
CA LEU A 339 3.55 -34.70 -3.46
C LEU A 339 2.09 -34.36 -3.82
N LEU A 340 1.52 -34.96 -4.87
CA LEU A 340 0.09 -34.82 -5.15
C LEU A 340 -0.66 -35.97 -4.49
N THR A 341 -1.50 -35.65 -3.51
CA THR A 341 -2.49 -36.62 -3.02
C THR A 341 -3.37 -37.07 -4.20
N PRO A 342 -3.86 -38.32 -4.23
CA PRO A 342 -4.71 -38.83 -5.31
C PRO A 342 -5.90 -37.91 -5.64
N LYS A 343 -6.40 -37.19 -4.62
CA LYS A 343 -7.50 -36.23 -4.72
C LYS A 343 -7.15 -34.99 -5.56
N ALA A 344 -5.94 -34.45 -5.43
CA ALA A 344 -5.48 -33.31 -6.24
C ALA A 344 -5.25 -33.72 -7.71
N ARG A 345 -4.75 -34.94 -7.94
CA ARG A 345 -4.59 -35.49 -9.29
C ARG A 345 -5.94 -35.75 -9.97
N ALA A 346 -6.96 -36.18 -9.22
CA ALA A 346 -8.32 -36.37 -9.73
C ALA A 346 -9.00 -35.04 -10.11
N LEU A 347 -8.84 -33.99 -9.30
CA LEU A 347 -9.42 -32.66 -9.57
C LEU A 347 -8.83 -32.01 -10.83
N MET A 348 -7.52 -32.19 -11.08
CA MET A 348 -6.87 -31.67 -12.29
C MET A 348 -7.24 -32.46 -13.55
N ALA A 349 -7.51 -33.76 -13.45
CA ALA A 349 -7.96 -34.57 -14.59
C ALA A 349 -9.38 -34.20 -15.05
N THR A 350 -10.26 -33.77 -14.13
CA THR A 350 -11.62 -33.32 -14.47
C THR A 350 -11.70 -31.94 -15.13
N ALA A 351 -10.69 -31.08 -14.94
CA ALA A 351 -10.68 -29.73 -15.54
C ALA A 351 -10.28 -29.72 -17.04
N ALA A 352 -9.79 -30.84 -17.58
CA ALA A 352 -9.38 -30.95 -18.98
C ALA A 352 -10.51 -31.31 -19.95
N THR A 353 -11.75 -31.46 -19.46
CA THR A 353 -12.91 -31.73 -20.32
C THR A 353 -13.70 -30.44 -20.54
N PRO A 354 -13.82 -29.91 -21.77
CA PRO A 354 -14.63 -28.72 -22.01
C PRO A 354 -16.09 -29.00 -21.64
N PRO A 355 -16.77 -28.07 -20.96
CA PRO A 355 -18.18 -28.24 -20.64
C PRO A 355 -19.02 -28.34 -21.92
N PRO A 356 -20.09 -29.15 -21.94
CA PRO A 356 -20.98 -29.23 -23.09
C PRO A 356 -21.59 -27.84 -23.37
N PRO A 357 -21.82 -27.47 -24.65
CA PRO A 357 -22.38 -26.19 -25.00
C PRO A 357 -23.74 -26.01 -24.32
N ALA A 358 -23.91 -24.87 -23.63
CA ALA A 358 -25.15 -24.53 -22.96
C ALA A 358 -26.30 -24.45 -23.99
N PRO A 359 -27.50 -24.94 -23.65
CA PRO A 359 -28.66 -24.80 -24.51
C PRO A 359 -28.98 -23.31 -24.72
N ALA A 360 -29.10 -22.91 -25.97
CA ALA A 360 -29.44 -21.55 -26.38
C ALA A 360 -30.76 -21.12 -25.71
N LYS A 361 -30.67 -20.23 -24.74
CA LYS A 361 -31.85 -19.54 -24.18
C LYS A 361 -32.37 -18.58 -25.24
N ALA A 362 -33.59 -18.85 -25.69
CA ALA A 362 -34.38 -17.93 -26.50
C ALA A 362 -34.46 -16.56 -25.83
N ALA A 363 -34.12 -15.53 -26.60
CA ALA A 363 -34.23 -14.13 -26.20
C ALA A 363 -35.70 -13.79 -25.93
N ALA A 364 -36.06 -13.63 -24.66
CA ALA A 364 -37.29 -12.96 -24.28
C ALA A 364 -37.03 -11.46 -24.31
N VAL A 365 -37.65 -10.78 -25.29
CA VAL A 365 -37.73 -9.32 -25.38
C VAL A 365 -38.47 -8.80 -24.14
N ALA A 366 -37.74 -8.18 -23.21
CA ALA A 366 -38.32 -7.49 -22.06
C ALA A 366 -38.71 -6.06 -22.48
N ALA A 367 -40.00 -5.75 -22.35
CA ALA A 367 -40.56 -4.42 -22.52
C ALA A 367 -40.01 -3.42 -21.48
N PRO A 368 -39.97 -2.12 -21.80
CA PRO A 368 -39.46 -1.09 -20.88
C PRO A 368 -40.37 -0.94 -19.66
N GLN A 369 -39.81 -1.14 -18.47
CA GLN A 369 -40.48 -0.84 -17.21
C GLN A 369 -40.48 0.68 -16.99
N THR A 370 -41.67 1.28 -17.06
CA THR A 370 -41.95 2.63 -16.57
C THR A 370 -41.71 2.71 -15.07
N LEU A 371 -40.76 3.56 -14.67
CA LEU A 371 -40.52 3.97 -13.29
C LEU A 371 -41.81 4.51 -12.66
N ARG A 372 -42.28 3.87 -11.58
CA ARG A 372 -43.27 4.46 -10.69
C ARG A 372 -42.57 5.37 -9.67
N PRO A 373 -43.10 6.57 -9.39
CA PRO A 373 -42.57 7.43 -8.34
C PRO A 373 -42.81 6.80 -6.96
N VAL A 374 -41.74 6.77 -6.15
CA VAL A 374 -41.81 6.38 -4.74
C VAL A 374 -42.45 7.52 -3.97
N THR A 375 -43.70 7.34 -3.53
CA THR A 375 -44.33 8.19 -2.52
C THR A 375 -43.70 7.89 -1.16
N SER A 376 -43.05 8.91 -0.60
CA SER A 376 -42.51 8.93 0.76
C SER A 376 -43.62 8.71 1.81
N PRO A 377 -43.45 7.86 2.84
CA PRO A 377 -44.42 7.74 3.91
C PRO A 377 -44.41 9.00 4.79
N ALA A 378 -45.61 9.53 5.05
CA ALA A 378 -45.86 10.68 5.90
C ALA A 378 -45.33 10.45 7.32
N VAL A 379 -44.55 11.43 7.80
CA VAL A 379 -44.17 11.59 9.21
C VAL A 379 -45.43 11.97 10.01
N PRO A 380 -45.79 11.26 11.09
CA PRO A 380 -46.88 11.67 11.96
C PRO A 380 -46.55 13.00 12.65
N ALA A 381 -47.38 14.01 12.39
CA ALA A 381 -47.37 15.29 13.08
C ALA A 381 -47.92 15.13 14.51
N GLN A 382 -47.10 14.65 15.44
CA GLN A 382 -47.31 14.78 16.88
C GLN A 382 -45.94 14.88 17.55
N ILE A 383 -45.43 16.11 17.68
CA ILE A 383 -44.58 16.67 18.76
C ILE A 383 -44.24 18.08 18.27
N ALA A 384 -45.18 19.01 18.46
CA ALA A 384 -44.97 20.45 18.29
C ALA A 384 -46.00 21.18 19.15
N ARG A 385 -45.92 20.98 20.47
CA ARG A 385 -46.61 21.78 21.51
C ARG A 385 -45.95 21.51 22.87
N ALA A 386 -44.76 22.07 23.03
CA ALA A 386 -44.16 22.40 24.32
C ALA A 386 -42.89 23.20 24.00
N LEU A 387 -43.06 24.49 23.75
CA LEU A 387 -42.06 25.56 23.83
C LEU A 387 -42.71 26.86 23.31
N HIS A 388 -43.73 27.29 24.05
CA HIS A 388 -44.15 28.68 24.21
C HIS A 388 -45.15 28.70 25.37
N ASP A 389 -44.58 28.56 26.58
CA ASP A 389 -44.94 29.28 27.80
C ASP A 389 -43.72 29.23 28.74
#